data_AF-A0A1V1WVZ3-F1
#
_entry.id   AF-A0A1V1WVZ3-F1
#
_cell.length_a   1.000
_cell.length_b   1.000
_cell.length_c   1.000
_cell.angle_alpha   90.00
_cell.angle_beta   90.00
_cell.angle_gamma   90.00
#
_symmetry.space_group_name_H-M   'P 1'
#
loop_
_entity.id
_entity.type
_entity.pdbx_description
1 polymer ?
#
loop_
_entity_poly.entity_id
_entity_poly.type
_entity_poly.pdbx_seq_one_letter_code
_entity_poly.pdbx_strand_id
1 'polypeptide(L)'
;MRSVAGILAGPPESNVFARDDDPELIRDALPFALKTFEALLASDPRNHDLLLATADAFVTYANAFIHADAEKEEEVDFQHARYLRHRATKLYLRGRNYALAGLALDFPDFKKKLREDPQRVLRTLSPRDVPLLYWAAAGWAGAISTDVSNMSLMAELPLVETMMRRALELDEDFDHGAIHEFFITYEGARSGAMGGSTERAVEHFDRVVRLTQGKKASPYVSLASSVAVLKQDYKFFKELLDKALAVDPDCVLEWRLANILAQKKAQWLLDHSPELFLEYEETEP
;
A
#
# COMPACT_ATOMS: atom_id res chain seq x y z
N MET A 1 9.86 -28.48 15.83
CA MET A 1 10.20 -27.83 14.54
C MET A 1 9.40 -26.54 14.46
N ARG A 2 10.04 -25.38 14.41
CA ARG A 2 9.34 -24.12 14.09
C ARG A 2 8.84 -24.27 12.65
N SER A 3 7.53 -24.13 12.43
CA SER A 3 6.93 -24.20 11.09
C SER A 3 7.56 -23.13 10.20
N VAL A 4 7.78 -23.44 8.91
CA VAL A 4 8.19 -22.45 7.89
C VAL A 4 7.24 -21.24 7.91
N ALA A 5 5.96 -21.45 8.25
CA ALA A 5 4.98 -20.39 8.48
C ALA A 5 5.42 -19.38 9.54
N GLY A 6 6.01 -19.84 10.66
CA GLY A 6 6.47 -18.96 11.74
C GLY A 6 7.82 -18.28 11.47
N ILE A 7 8.52 -18.66 10.40
CA ILE A 7 9.72 -17.97 9.90
C ILE A 7 9.32 -16.85 8.94
N LEU A 8 8.29 -17.09 8.12
CA LEU A 8 7.79 -16.12 7.14
C LEU A 8 6.76 -15.13 7.74
N ALA A 9 6.02 -15.55 8.78
CA ALA A 9 5.05 -14.75 9.54
C ALA A 9 5.56 -14.43 10.97
N GLY A 10 6.88 -14.49 11.18
CA GLY A 10 7.49 -14.13 12.45
C GLY A 10 7.32 -12.64 12.76
N PRO A 11 7.63 -12.20 14.01
CA PRO A 11 7.58 -10.79 14.37
C PRO A 11 8.42 -9.93 13.40
N PRO A 12 8.10 -8.64 13.20
CA PRO A 12 8.73 -7.77 12.19
C PRO A 12 10.26 -7.78 12.23
N GLU A 13 10.84 -7.87 13.43
CA GLU A 13 12.29 -7.95 13.67
C GLU A 13 12.97 -9.19 13.04
N SER A 14 12.20 -10.23 12.74
CA SER A 14 12.65 -11.49 12.14
C SER A 14 12.21 -11.67 10.68
N ASN A 15 11.53 -10.67 10.10
CA ASN A 15 11.07 -10.72 8.71
C ASN A 15 12.27 -10.55 7.77
N VAL A 16 12.77 -11.68 7.26
CA VAL A 16 13.92 -11.72 6.34
C VAL A 16 13.65 -11.05 4.99
N PHE A 17 12.38 -10.90 4.58
CA PHE A 17 12.04 -10.25 3.31
C PHE A 17 12.19 -8.73 3.39
N ALA A 18 11.61 -8.12 4.43
CA ALA A 18 11.58 -6.66 4.56
C ALA A 18 12.98 -6.05 4.75
N ARG A 19 13.91 -6.84 5.31
CA ARG A 19 15.29 -6.46 5.63
C ARG A 19 16.29 -6.73 4.52
N ASP A 20 15.84 -7.35 3.44
CA ASP A 20 16.69 -7.69 2.30
C ASP A 20 17.01 -6.44 1.47
N ASP A 21 18.21 -6.40 0.88
CA ASP A 21 18.68 -5.34 -0.01
C ASP A 21 18.55 -5.69 -1.50
N ASP A 22 18.12 -6.92 -1.83
CA ASP A 22 17.91 -7.39 -3.19
C ASP A 22 16.40 -7.56 -3.51
N PRO A 23 15.76 -6.52 -4.08
CA PRO A 23 14.38 -6.60 -4.51
C PRO A 23 14.08 -7.72 -5.51
N GLU A 24 15.04 -8.13 -6.35
CA GLU A 24 14.82 -9.16 -7.37
C GLU A 24 14.81 -10.55 -6.73
N LEU A 25 15.71 -10.81 -5.77
CA LEU A 25 15.66 -12.03 -4.98
C LEU A 25 14.32 -12.17 -4.25
N ILE A 26 13.84 -11.09 -3.65
CA ILE A 26 12.55 -11.08 -2.97
C ILE A 26 11.39 -11.27 -3.95
N ARG A 27 11.43 -10.60 -5.10
CA ARG A 27 10.45 -10.77 -6.18
C ARG A 27 10.31 -12.23 -6.61
N ASP A 28 11.42 -12.93 -6.79
CA ASP A 28 11.46 -14.32 -7.24
C ASP A 28 11.04 -15.31 -6.14
N ALA A 29 11.29 -14.98 -4.88
CA ALA A 29 10.93 -15.83 -3.74
C ALA A 29 9.43 -15.75 -3.35
N LEU A 30 8.82 -14.57 -3.47
CA LEU A 30 7.45 -14.31 -2.99
C LEU A 30 6.37 -15.24 -3.59
N PRO A 31 6.35 -15.55 -4.90
CA PRO A 31 5.35 -16.46 -5.46
C PRO A 31 5.30 -17.83 -4.77
N PHE A 32 6.45 -18.39 -4.41
CA PHE A 32 6.53 -19.65 -3.68
C PHE A 32 6.03 -19.49 -2.23
N ALA A 33 6.43 -18.41 -1.55
CA ALA A 33 5.96 -18.11 -0.20
C ALA A 33 4.43 -17.95 -0.15
N LEU A 34 3.85 -17.20 -1.08
CA LEU A 34 2.40 -17.02 -1.22
C LEU A 34 1.68 -18.36 -1.38
N LYS A 35 2.20 -19.24 -2.25
CA LYS A 35 1.60 -20.57 -2.44
C LYS A 35 1.75 -21.47 -1.23
N THR A 36 2.85 -21.34 -0.51
CA THR A 36 3.08 -22.06 0.76
C THR A 36 2.06 -21.62 1.80
N PHE A 37 1.80 -20.32 1.94
CA PHE A 37 0.77 -19.80 2.83
C PHE A 37 -0.64 -20.28 2.46
N GLU A 38 -1.01 -20.22 1.18
CA GLU A 38 -2.31 -20.76 0.71
C GLU A 38 -2.44 -22.26 1.01
N ALA A 39 -1.37 -23.05 0.82
CA ALA A 39 -1.37 -24.49 1.11
C ALA A 39 -1.51 -24.79 2.61
N LEU A 40 -0.87 -23.99 3.46
CA LEU A 40 -1.02 -24.10 4.91
C LEU A 40 -2.43 -23.70 5.36
N LEU A 41 -3.02 -22.65 4.79
CA LEU A 41 -4.41 -22.26 5.05
C LEU A 41 -5.42 -23.31 4.61
N ALA A 42 -5.11 -24.11 3.58
CA ALA A 42 -5.96 -25.24 3.22
C ALA A 42 -6.03 -26.30 4.33
N SER A 43 -4.98 -26.39 5.16
CA SER A 43 -4.92 -27.31 6.31
C SER A 43 -5.42 -26.68 7.61
N ASP A 44 -5.18 -25.38 7.81
CA ASP A 44 -5.58 -24.61 8.99
C ASP A 44 -6.28 -23.29 8.59
N PRO A 45 -7.52 -23.35 8.10
CA PRO A 45 -8.22 -22.19 7.53
C PRO A 45 -8.69 -21.17 8.58
N ARG A 46 -8.55 -21.49 9.87
CA ARG A 46 -8.98 -20.63 10.98
C ARG A 46 -7.78 -20.01 11.72
N ASN A 47 -6.59 -20.09 11.15
CA ASN A 47 -5.39 -19.51 11.70
C ASN A 47 -5.36 -17.99 11.45
N HIS A 48 -5.58 -17.20 12.50
CA HIS A 48 -5.66 -15.75 12.40
C HIS A 48 -4.36 -15.12 11.87
N ASP A 49 -3.22 -15.51 12.43
CA ASP A 49 -1.91 -14.95 12.06
C ASP A 49 -1.54 -15.31 10.63
N LEU A 50 -1.83 -16.54 10.20
CA LEU A 50 -1.57 -16.96 8.83
C LEU A 50 -2.48 -16.25 7.82
N LEU A 51 -3.75 -15.99 8.17
CA LEU A 51 -4.65 -15.19 7.32
C LEU A 51 -4.15 -13.75 7.17
N LEU A 52 -3.68 -13.14 8.26
CA LEU A 52 -3.08 -11.81 8.24
C LEU A 52 -1.82 -11.78 7.37
N ALA A 53 -0.87 -12.68 7.61
CA ALA A 53 0.37 -12.77 6.83
C ALA A 53 0.12 -13.04 5.35
N THR A 54 -0.86 -13.88 5.03
CA THR A 54 -1.25 -14.16 3.64
C THR A 54 -1.86 -12.91 2.99
N ALA A 55 -2.72 -12.18 3.71
CA ALA A 55 -3.35 -10.97 3.20
C ALA A 55 -2.32 -9.89 2.87
N ASP A 56 -1.45 -9.57 3.83
CA ASP A 56 -0.31 -8.67 3.66
C ASP A 56 0.52 -9.08 2.45
N ALA A 57 1.06 -10.31 2.44
CA ALA A 57 1.98 -10.73 1.40
C ALA A 57 1.38 -10.63 -0.01
N PHE A 58 0.10 -10.94 -0.20
CA PHE A 58 -0.57 -10.77 -1.50
C PHE A 58 -0.72 -9.31 -1.91
N VAL A 59 -1.09 -8.42 -0.97
CA VAL A 59 -1.25 -6.99 -1.25
C VAL A 59 0.11 -6.36 -1.52
N THR A 60 1.11 -6.66 -0.70
CA THR A 60 2.50 -6.20 -0.84
C THR A 60 3.10 -6.67 -2.16
N TYR A 61 2.99 -7.95 -2.50
CA TYR A 61 3.49 -8.48 -3.79
C TYR A 61 2.78 -7.85 -5.00
N ALA A 62 1.45 -7.67 -4.92
CA ALA A 62 0.69 -7.00 -5.97
C ALA A 62 1.17 -5.57 -6.17
N ASN A 63 1.41 -4.82 -5.09
CA ASN A 63 1.85 -3.43 -5.14
C ASN A 63 3.29 -3.27 -5.62
N ALA A 64 4.23 -3.90 -4.91
CA ALA A 64 5.65 -3.69 -5.07
C ALA A 64 6.19 -4.14 -6.42
N PHE A 65 5.59 -5.19 -7.01
CA PHE A 65 6.11 -5.81 -8.23
C PHE A 65 5.11 -5.72 -9.37
N ILE A 66 3.90 -6.28 -9.22
CA ILE A 66 3.01 -6.44 -10.38
C ILE A 66 2.40 -5.12 -10.84
N HIS A 67 1.91 -4.30 -9.91
CA HIS A 67 1.32 -3.01 -10.21
C HIS A 67 2.41 -2.00 -10.62
N ALA A 68 3.54 -1.98 -9.91
CA ALA A 68 4.68 -1.14 -10.25
C ALA A 68 5.24 -1.44 -11.67
N ASP A 69 5.32 -2.71 -12.08
CA ASP A 69 5.72 -3.06 -13.44
C ASP A 69 4.70 -2.56 -14.46
N ALA A 70 3.40 -2.69 -14.17
CA ALA A 70 2.36 -2.22 -15.08
C ALA A 70 2.46 -0.71 -15.35
N GLU A 71 2.80 0.08 -14.33
CA GLU A 71 3.01 1.53 -14.49
C GLU A 71 4.22 1.84 -15.38
N LYS A 72 5.34 1.13 -15.17
CA LYS A 72 6.56 1.33 -15.97
C LYS A 72 6.41 0.91 -17.42
N GLU A 73 5.58 -0.10 -17.68
CA GLU A 73 5.41 -0.65 -19.02
C GLU A 73 4.32 0.04 -19.84
N GLU A 74 3.54 0.96 -19.26
CA GLU A 74 2.39 1.56 -19.94
C GLU A 74 2.75 2.22 -21.28
N GLU A 75 3.89 2.92 -21.32
CA GLU A 75 4.36 3.62 -22.51
C GLU A 75 5.09 2.71 -23.51
N VAL A 76 5.62 1.58 -23.04
CA VAL A 76 6.44 0.65 -23.85
C VAL A 76 5.56 -0.43 -24.50
N ASP A 77 4.70 -1.06 -23.70
CA ASP A 77 3.75 -2.08 -24.14
C ASP A 77 2.44 -1.95 -23.35
N PHE A 78 1.55 -1.12 -23.89
CA PHE A 78 0.23 -0.88 -23.33
C PHE A 78 -0.60 -2.17 -23.12
N GLN A 79 -0.46 -3.18 -24.00
CA GLN A 79 -1.23 -4.42 -23.86
C GLN A 79 -0.70 -5.27 -22.70
N HIS A 80 0.62 -5.33 -22.55
CA HIS A 80 1.22 -6.03 -21.42
C HIS A 80 0.97 -5.29 -20.10
N ALA A 81 1.07 -3.96 -20.06
CA ALA A 81 0.68 -3.14 -18.91
C ALA A 81 -0.77 -3.39 -18.49
N ARG A 82 -1.71 -3.45 -19.44
CA ARG A 82 -3.12 -3.78 -19.18
C ARG A 82 -3.29 -5.19 -18.60
N TYR A 83 -2.54 -6.17 -19.10
CA TYR A 83 -2.52 -7.52 -18.55
C TYR A 83 -2.03 -7.52 -17.09
N LEU A 84 -0.93 -6.81 -16.81
CA LEU A 84 -0.35 -6.69 -15.48
C LEU A 84 -1.29 -5.98 -14.50
N ARG A 85 -1.99 -4.91 -14.91
CA ARG A 85 -3.03 -4.25 -14.10
C ARG A 85 -4.11 -5.23 -13.67
N HIS A 86 -4.69 -5.96 -14.62
CA HIS A 86 -5.73 -6.94 -14.32
C HIS A 86 -5.21 -8.08 -13.43
N ARG A 87 -3.96 -8.49 -13.58
CA ARG A 87 -3.29 -9.44 -12.68
C ARG A 87 -3.15 -8.86 -11.27
N ALA A 88 -2.67 -7.62 -11.14
CA ALA A 88 -2.54 -6.92 -9.86
C ALA A 88 -3.91 -6.79 -9.17
N THR A 89 -4.96 -6.37 -9.88
CA THR A 89 -6.34 -6.30 -9.36
C THR A 89 -6.75 -7.62 -8.70
N LYS A 90 -6.51 -8.75 -9.37
CA LYS A 90 -6.86 -10.08 -8.84
C LYS A 90 -6.07 -10.45 -7.60
N LEU A 91 -4.78 -10.10 -7.53
CA LEU A 91 -3.91 -10.38 -6.40
C LEU A 91 -4.29 -9.53 -5.18
N TYR A 92 -4.51 -8.23 -5.38
CA TYR A 92 -5.03 -7.31 -4.37
C TYR A 92 -6.36 -7.79 -3.77
N LEU A 93 -7.34 -8.12 -4.62
CA LEU A 93 -8.63 -8.62 -4.16
C LEU A 93 -8.53 -9.97 -3.44
N ARG A 94 -7.54 -10.79 -3.80
CA ARG A 94 -7.25 -12.04 -3.10
C ARG A 94 -6.68 -11.79 -1.70
N GLY A 95 -5.70 -10.91 -1.56
CA GLY A 95 -5.17 -10.48 -0.25
C GLY A 95 -6.28 -9.92 0.64
N ARG A 96 -7.10 -9.00 0.11
CA ARG A 96 -8.31 -8.50 0.80
C ARG A 96 -9.21 -9.65 1.28
N ASN A 97 -9.46 -10.65 0.44
CA ASN A 97 -10.35 -11.75 0.82
C ASN A 97 -9.79 -12.56 2.01
N TYR A 98 -8.47 -12.74 2.10
CA TYR A 98 -7.84 -13.36 3.28
C TYR A 98 -7.97 -12.49 4.53
N ALA A 99 -7.78 -11.18 4.42
CA ALA A 99 -7.99 -10.27 5.54
C ALA A 99 -9.44 -10.27 6.04
N LEU A 100 -10.41 -10.23 5.11
CA LEU A 100 -11.84 -10.33 5.44
C LEU A 100 -12.20 -11.69 6.05
N ALA A 101 -11.54 -12.77 5.63
CA ALA A 101 -11.72 -14.08 6.23
C ALA A 101 -11.19 -14.12 7.67
N GLY A 102 -10.05 -13.46 7.94
CA GLY A 102 -9.52 -13.27 9.30
C GLY A 102 -10.52 -12.54 10.19
N LEU A 103 -11.07 -11.41 9.74
CA LEU A 103 -12.10 -10.66 10.49
C LEU A 103 -13.35 -11.50 10.72
N ALA A 104 -13.72 -12.35 9.76
CA ALA A 104 -14.90 -13.20 9.88
C ALA A 104 -14.77 -14.32 10.92
N LEU A 105 -13.56 -14.63 11.40
CA LEU A 105 -13.35 -15.61 12.48
C LEU A 105 -13.95 -15.13 13.81
N ASP A 106 -13.79 -13.84 14.11
CA ASP A 106 -14.28 -13.22 15.34
C ASP A 106 -15.62 -12.49 15.13
N PHE A 107 -15.90 -12.06 13.90
CA PHE A 107 -17.10 -11.32 13.52
C PHE A 107 -17.86 -12.06 12.41
N PRO A 108 -18.72 -13.05 12.74
CA PRO A 108 -19.46 -13.81 11.74
C PRO A 108 -20.22 -12.92 10.76
N ASP A 109 -20.20 -13.30 9.47
CA ASP A 109 -20.77 -12.54 8.35
C ASP A 109 -20.19 -11.11 8.19
N PHE A 110 -18.96 -10.85 8.65
CA PHE A 110 -18.33 -9.51 8.62
C PHE A 110 -18.53 -8.79 7.29
N LYS A 111 -18.18 -9.43 6.17
CA LYS A 111 -18.29 -8.84 4.83
C LYS A 111 -19.72 -8.44 4.46
N LYS A 112 -20.72 -9.23 4.86
CA LYS A 112 -22.13 -8.93 4.61
C LYS A 112 -22.57 -7.74 5.47
N LYS A 113 -22.30 -7.79 6.78
CA LYS A 113 -22.62 -6.71 7.73
C LYS A 113 -21.95 -5.40 7.36
N LEU A 114 -20.71 -5.46 6.88
CA LEU A 114 -19.95 -4.31 6.39
C LEU A 114 -20.63 -3.62 5.22
N ARG A 115 -21.35 -4.36 4.35
CA ARG A 115 -22.10 -3.76 3.24
C ARG A 115 -23.49 -3.27 3.64
N GLU A 116 -24.10 -3.88 4.65
CA GLU A 116 -25.42 -3.50 5.14
C GLU A 116 -25.35 -2.22 6.00
N ASP A 117 -24.42 -2.17 6.95
CA ASP A 117 -24.21 -1.05 7.86
C ASP A 117 -22.73 -1.00 8.30
N PRO A 118 -21.86 -0.36 7.49
CA PRO A 118 -20.43 -0.27 7.77
C PRO A 118 -20.14 0.31 9.16
N GLN A 119 -20.85 1.36 9.53
CA GLN A 119 -20.65 2.07 10.79
C GLN A 119 -20.90 1.16 11.99
N ARG A 120 -22.00 0.39 11.94
CA ARG A 120 -22.35 -0.51 13.04
C ARG A 120 -21.33 -1.63 13.22
N VAL A 121 -20.88 -2.28 12.15
CA VAL A 121 -19.92 -3.39 12.27
C VAL A 121 -18.52 -2.89 12.63
N LEU A 122 -18.10 -1.74 12.09
CA LEU A 122 -16.77 -1.20 12.36
C LEU A 122 -16.62 -0.71 13.81
N ARG A 123 -17.70 -0.26 14.45
CA ARG A 123 -17.73 0.08 15.88
C ARG A 123 -17.51 -1.10 16.82
N THR A 124 -17.72 -2.34 16.37
CA THR A 124 -17.45 -3.53 17.20
C THR A 124 -15.97 -3.92 17.18
N LEU A 125 -15.18 -3.33 16.29
CA LEU A 125 -13.75 -3.59 16.20
C LEU A 125 -12.98 -2.83 17.29
N SER A 126 -11.86 -3.42 17.67
CA SER A 126 -10.90 -2.97 18.68
C SER A 126 -9.50 -2.85 18.06
N PRO A 127 -8.49 -2.28 18.77
CA PRO A 127 -7.15 -2.09 18.21
C PRO A 127 -6.50 -3.38 17.68
N ARG A 128 -6.79 -4.54 18.28
CA ARG A 128 -6.25 -5.84 17.82
C ARG A 128 -6.70 -6.24 16.40
N ASP A 129 -7.81 -5.67 15.92
CA ASP A 129 -8.43 -6.01 14.64
C ASP A 129 -7.90 -5.10 13.51
N VAL A 130 -7.15 -4.04 13.87
CA VAL A 130 -6.59 -3.05 12.94
C VAL A 130 -5.73 -3.67 11.85
N PRO A 131 -4.82 -4.63 12.11
CA PRO A 131 -3.99 -5.21 11.04
C PRO A 131 -4.81 -5.81 9.90
N LEU A 132 -5.83 -6.61 10.22
CA LEU A 132 -6.70 -7.20 9.20
C LEU A 132 -7.59 -6.15 8.54
N LEU A 133 -8.10 -5.18 9.31
CA LEU A 133 -8.91 -4.09 8.75
C LEU A 133 -8.10 -3.25 7.74
N TYR A 134 -6.86 -2.92 8.08
CA TYR A 134 -5.92 -2.21 7.22
C TYR A 134 -5.66 -2.99 5.94
N TRP A 135 -5.23 -4.26 6.02
CA TRP A 135 -4.91 -5.04 4.82
C TRP A 135 -6.13 -5.34 3.95
N ALA A 136 -7.32 -5.47 4.54
CA ALA A 136 -8.57 -5.54 3.79
C ALA A 136 -8.80 -4.24 3.00
N ALA A 137 -8.69 -3.08 3.64
CA ALA A 137 -8.91 -1.80 2.98
C ALA A 137 -7.80 -1.48 1.96
N ALA A 138 -6.53 -1.71 2.28
CA ALA A 138 -5.37 -1.48 1.41
C ALA A 138 -5.44 -2.37 0.16
N GLY A 139 -5.76 -3.67 0.31
CA GLY A 139 -5.97 -4.54 -0.83
C GLY A 139 -7.15 -4.10 -1.70
N TRP A 140 -8.21 -3.55 -1.10
CA TRP A 140 -9.32 -3.04 -1.89
C TRP A 140 -8.97 -1.74 -2.63
N ALA A 141 -8.28 -0.81 -1.96
CA ALA A 141 -7.77 0.42 -2.55
C ALA A 141 -6.79 0.15 -3.69
N GLY A 142 -5.84 -0.77 -3.50
CA GLY A 142 -4.89 -1.19 -4.52
C GLY A 142 -5.59 -1.72 -5.77
N ALA A 143 -6.63 -2.54 -5.59
CA ALA A 143 -7.45 -3.00 -6.71
C ALA A 143 -8.15 -1.85 -7.44
N ILE A 144 -8.64 -0.84 -6.72
CA ILE A 144 -9.24 0.37 -7.33
C ILE A 144 -8.19 1.17 -8.11
N SER A 145 -6.99 1.36 -7.55
CA SER A 145 -5.93 2.14 -8.20
C SER A 145 -5.42 1.53 -9.50
N THR A 146 -5.56 0.20 -9.70
CA THR A 146 -5.12 -0.43 -10.96
C THR A 146 -5.93 0.00 -12.18
N ASP A 147 -7.15 0.51 -11.99
CA ASP A 147 -8.01 1.03 -13.06
C ASP A 147 -9.10 1.95 -12.50
N VAL A 148 -8.82 3.25 -12.46
CA VAL A 148 -9.77 4.28 -12.01
C VAL A 148 -10.97 4.45 -12.95
N SER A 149 -10.92 3.89 -14.17
CA SER A 149 -12.05 3.89 -15.11
C SER A 149 -13.06 2.77 -14.81
N ASN A 150 -12.69 1.81 -13.95
CA ASN A 150 -13.58 0.76 -13.50
C ASN A 150 -14.59 1.29 -12.48
N MET A 151 -15.72 1.79 -12.97
CA MET A 151 -16.78 2.38 -12.15
C MET A 151 -17.34 1.43 -11.07
N SER A 152 -17.30 0.11 -11.31
CA SER A 152 -17.76 -0.87 -10.32
C SER A 152 -16.82 -0.97 -9.13
N LEU A 153 -15.50 -0.88 -9.35
CA LEU A 153 -14.52 -0.83 -8.26
C LEU A 153 -14.52 0.55 -7.59
N MET A 154 -14.58 1.63 -8.37
CA MET A 154 -14.63 3.00 -7.83
C MET A 154 -15.81 3.23 -6.89
N ALA A 155 -16.97 2.59 -7.15
CA ALA A 155 -18.14 2.66 -6.28
C ALA A 155 -17.89 2.10 -4.86
N GLU A 156 -16.87 1.27 -4.66
CA GLU A 156 -16.51 0.70 -3.36
C GLU A 156 -15.56 1.62 -2.56
N LEU A 157 -15.04 2.70 -3.15
CA LEU A 157 -14.07 3.60 -2.50
C LEU A 157 -14.56 4.24 -1.19
N PRO A 158 -15.83 4.66 -1.04
CA PRO A 158 -16.33 5.18 0.25
C PRO A 158 -16.30 4.14 1.38
N LEU A 159 -16.46 2.85 1.04
CA LEU A 159 -16.37 1.78 2.03
C LEU A 159 -14.93 1.61 2.51
N VAL A 160 -13.97 1.67 1.59
CA VAL A 160 -12.53 1.66 1.89
C VAL A 160 -12.15 2.81 2.82
N GLU A 161 -12.62 4.02 2.51
CA GLU A 161 -12.40 5.19 3.37
C GLU A 161 -12.95 4.95 4.79
N THR A 162 -14.17 4.45 4.89
CA THR A 162 -14.81 4.19 6.19
C THR A 162 -14.00 3.18 7.02
N MET A 163 -13.48 2.13 6.37
CA MET A 163 -12.60 1.15 7.01
C MET A 163 -11.28 1.78 7.48
N MET A 164 -10.60 2.56 6.62
CA MET A 164 -9.32 3.19 6.96
C MET A 164 -9.47 4.25 8.05
N ARG A 165 -10.55 5.04 8.04
CA ARG A 165 -10.83 6.01 9.11
C ARG A 165 -11.05 5.30 10.44
N ARG A 166 -11.80 4.18 10.44
CA ARG A 166 -11.96 3.38 11.66
C ARG A 166 -10.63 2.81 12.15
N ALA A 167 -9.79 2.30 11.26
CA ALA A 167 -8.46 1.82 11.60
C ALA A 167 -7.63 2.93 12.26
N LEU A 168 -7.62 4.13 11.68
CA LEU A 168 -6.91 5.30 12.19
C LEU A 168 -7.40 5.74 13.58
N GLU A 169 -8.72 5.68 13.82
CA GLU A 169 -9.31 5.98 15.13
C GLU A 169 -8.90 4.98 16.22
N LEU A 170 -8.71 3.71 15.84
CA LEU A 170 -8.41 2.62 16.77
C LEU A 170 -6.93 2.55 17.13
N ASP A 171 -6.06 2.83 16.15
CA ASP A 171 -4.61 2.74 16.28
C ASP A 171 -3.96 3.70 15.26
N GLU A 172 -3.61 4.89 15.73
CA GLU A 172 -3.19 6.01 14.88
C GLU A 172 -1.77 5.87 14.35
N ASP A 173 -0.87 5.28 15.16
CA ASP A 173 0.52 5.03 14.79
C ASP A 173 0.76 3.61 14.26
N PHE A 174 -0.31 2.87 13.96
CA PHE A 174 -0.27 1.53 13.37
C PHE A 174 0.76 1.43 12.25
N ASP A 175 1.66 0.44 12.38
CA ASP A 175 2.76 0.17 11.44
C ASP A 175 3.54 1.44 11.07
N HIS A 176 3.90 2.21 12.09
CA HIS A 176 4.65 3.46 11.99
C HIS A 176 3.96 4.53 11.13
N GLY A 177 2.62 4.52 11.09
CA GLY A 177 1.81 5.47 10.33
C GLY A 177 1.43 4.98 8.93
N ALA A 178 1.35 3.67 8.68
CA ALA A 178 0.93 3.13 7.39
C ALA A 178 -0.47 3.60 6.95
N ILE A 179 -1.37 3.86 7.90
CA ILE A 179 -2.70 4.42 7.61
C ILE A 179 -2.60 5.89 7.20
N HIS A 180 -1.66 6.65 7.78
CA HIS A 180 -1.37 8.00 7.32
C HIS A 180 -0.82 8.00 5.89
N GLU A 181 0.09 7.09 5.55
CA GLU A 181 0.60 6.96 4.17
C GLU A 181 -0.52 6.70 3.17
N PHE A 182 -1.47 5.83 3.51
CA PHE A 182 -2.66 5.63 2.69
C PHE A 182 -3.42 6.96 2.45
N PHE A 183 -3.61 7.75 3.52
CA PHE A 183 -4.35 8.99 3.41
C PHE A 183 -3.59 10.11 2.66
N ILE A 184 -2.26 10.06 2.53
CA ILE A 184 -1.51 11.00 1.67
C ILE A 184 -2.04 10.92 0.24
N THR A 185 -2.04 9.73 -0.35
CA THR A 185 -2.50 9.54 -1.73
C THR A 185 -4.02 9.66 -1.83
N TYR A 186 -4.77 9.11 -0.88
CA TYR A 186 -6.23 9.18 -0.89
C TYR A 186 -6.77 10.61 -0.85
N GLU A 187 -6.17 11.48 -0.04
CA GLU A 187 -6.57 12.89 0.06
C GLU A 187 -5.93 13.73 -1.06
N GLY A 188 -4.69 13.44 -1.44
CA GLY A 188 -3.91 14.22 -2.39
C GLY A 188 -4.27 14.00 -3.86
N ALA A 189 -4.62 12.77 -4.26
CA ALA A 189 -4.87 12.42 -5.66
C ALA A 189 -6.28 12.84 -6.17
N ARG A 190 -7.16 13.32 -5.28
CA ARG A 190 -8.53 13.70 -5.62
C ARG A 190 -8.67 15.22 -5.58
N SER A 191 -9.40 15.77 -6.55
CA SER A 191 -9.79 17.18 -6.50
C SER A 191 -10.72 17.46 -5.32
N GLY A 192 -10.82 18.73 -4.92
CA GLY A 192 -11.76 19.15 -3.85
C GLY A 192 -13.22 18.76 -4.15
N ALA A 193 -13.62 18.79 -5.43
CA ALA A 193 -14.95 18.35 -5.87
C ALA A 193 -15.19 16.84 -5.69
N MET A 194 -14.12 16.02 -5.69
CA MET A 194 -14.17 14.58 -5.41
C MET A 194 -13.89 14.23 -3.95
N GLY A 195 -13.85 15.24 -3.06
CA GLY A 195 -13.65 15.07 -1.62
C GLY A 195 -12.19 14.88 -1.19
N GLY A 196 -11.22 15.20 -2.05
CA GLY A 196 -9.80 15.29 -1.68
C GLY A 196 -9.45 16.64 -1.03
N SER A 197 -8.30 16.69 -0.36
CA SER A 197 -7.74 17.91 0.21
C SER A 197 -6.24 17.78 0.31
N THR A 198 -5.52 18.68 -0.36
CA THR A 198 -4.06 18.69 -0.34
C THR A 198 -3.52 19.06 1.03
N GLU A 199 -4.28 19.84 1.80
CA GLU A 199 -3.96 20.22 3.19
C GLU A 199 -3.99 18.99 4.09
N ARG A 200 -5.06 18.18 4.03
CA ARG A 200 -5.15 16.92 4.79
C ARG A 200 -4.08 15.91 4.37
N ALA A 201 -3.75 15.85 3.08
CA ALA A 201 -2.65 15.00 2.59
C ALA A 201 -1.31 15.41 3.22
N VAL A 202 -1.04 16.72 3.32
CA VAL A 202 0.17 17.26 3.97
C VAL A 202 0.16 16.98 5.49
N GLU A 203 -0.99 17.11 6.17
CA GLU A 203 -1.10 16.77 7.59
C GLU A 203 -0.74 15.31 7.87
N HIS A 204 -1.23 14.39 7.03
CA HIS A 204 -0.90 12.97 7.13
C HIS A 204 0.56 12.68 6.80
N PHE A 205 1.12 13.34 5.78
CA PHE A 205 2.53 13.28 5.45
C PHE A 205 3.41 13.72 6.62
N ASP A 206 3.12 14.89 7.20
CA ASP A 206 3.86 15.41 8.35
C ASP A 206 3.79 14.46 9.55
N ARG A 207 2.65 13.78 9.73
CA ARG A 207 2.48 12.81 10.81
C ARG A 207 3.34 11.57 10.62
N VAL A 208 3.31 10.95 9.44
CA VAL A 208 4.16 9.77 9.18
C VAL A 208 5.65 10.11 9.19
N VAL A 209 6.05 11.29 8.68
CA VAL A 209 7.46 11.73 8.75
C VAL A 209 7.91 11.88 10.20
N ARG A 210 7.05 12.39 11.11
CA ARG A 210 7.35 12.43 12.55
C ARG A 210 7.46 11.04 13.16
N LEU A 211 6.52 10.14 12.86
CA LEU A 211 6.51 8.75 13.39
C LEU A 211 7.75 7.97 12.95
N THR A 212 8.18 8.16 11.71
CA THR A 212 9.33 7.48 11.10
C THR A 212 10.65 8.24 11.26
N GLN A 213 10.62 9.43 11.86
CA GLN A 213 11.76 10.35 11.96
C GLN A 213 12.41 10.67 10.59
N GLY A 214 11.61 10.68 9.53
CA GLY A 214 12.06 10.90 8.15
C GLY A 214 12.91 9.77 7.55
N LYS A 215 12.95 8.58 8.17
CA LYS A 215 13.77 7.45 7.71
C LYS A 215 13.02 6.50 6.76
N LYS A 216 11.79 6.84 6.37
CA LYS A 216 10.99 6.10 5.39
C LYS A 216 10.81 6.95 4.14
N ALA A 217 11.15 6.41 2.98
CA ALA A 217 11.13 7.12 1.71
C ALA A 217 9.73 7.25 1.10
N SER A 218 8.85 6.26 1.33
CA SER A 218 7.52 6.19 0.71
C SER A 218 6.62 7.41 0.95
N PRO A 219 6.57 8.06 2.13
CA PRO A 219 5.71 9.25 2.31
C PRO A 219 6.06 10.41 1.38
N TYR A 220 7.35 10.62 1.12
CA TYR A 220 7.83 11.67 0.23
C TYR A 220 7.41 11.40 -1.22
N VAL A 221 7.54 10.15 -1.66
CA VAL A 221 7.09 9.70 -2.99
C VAL A 221 5.58 9.87 -3.13
N SER A 222 4.80 9.43 -2.14
CA SER A 222 3.33 9.53 -2.14
C SER A 222 2.85 10.97 -2.19
N LEU A 223 3.49 11.89 -1.47
CA LEU A 223 3.11 13.31 -1.50
C LEU A 223 3.50 13.96 -2.83
N ALA A 224 4.68 13.62 -3.38
CA ALA A 224 5.15 14.14 -4.65
C ALA A 224 4.18 13.74 -5.78
N SER A 225 3.87 12.45 -5.91
CA SER A 225 3.04 11.93 -6.99
C SER A 225 1.56 12.28 -6.86
N SER A 226 1.06 12.57 -5.65
CA SER A 226 -0.36 12.88 -5.44
C SER A 226 -0.66 14.37 -5.34
N VAL A 227 0.14 15.15 -4.60
CA VAL A 227 -0.11 16.59 -4.36
C VAL A 227 0.69 17.47 -5.29
N ALA A 228 2.00 17.25 -5.44
CA ALA A 228 2.84 18.13 -6.24
C ALA A 228 2.47 18.07 -7.73
N VAL A 229 2.23 16.87 -8.26
CA VAL A 229 1.70 16.67 -9.63
C VAL A 229 0.33 17.33 -9.80
N LEU A 230 -0.61 17.13 -8.86
CA LEU A 230 -1.94 17.75 -8.94
C LEU A 230 -1.87 19.29 -8.95
N LYS A 231 -0.95 19.86 -8.16
CA LYS A 231 -0.71 21.32 -8.09
C LYS A 231 0.17 21.85 -9.21
N GLN A 232 0.71 20.98 -10.07
CA GLN A 232 1.68 21.32 -11.11
C GLN A 232 2.91 22.06 -10.52
N ASP A 233 3.34 21.67 -9.32
CA ASP A 233 4.49 22.25 -8.62
C ASP A 233 5.73 21.34 -8.78
N TYR A 234 6.45 21.51 -9.89
CA TYR A 234 7.63 20.72 -10.20
C TYR A 234 8.75 20.90 -9.17
N LYS A 235 8.94 22.11 -8.65
CA LYS A 235 9.98 22.38 -7.67
C LYS A 235 9.73 21.58 -6.39
N PHE A 236 8.50 21.62 -5.88
CA PHE A 236 8.14 20.85 -4.68
C PHE A 236 8.19 19.35 -4.94
N PHE A 237 7.79 18.89 -6.13
CA PHE A 237 7.93 17.50 -6.56
C PHE A 237 9.38 17.03 -6.49
N LYS A 238 10.31 17.78 -7.11
CA LYS A 238 11.74 17.46 -7.11
C LYS A 238 12.31 17.47 -5.69
N GLU A 239 11.99 18.48 -4.88
CA GLU A 239 12.44 18.55 -3.48
C GLU A 239 12.01 17.33 -2.65
N LEU A 240 10.79 16.81 -2.87
CA LEU A 240 10.30 15.62 -2.19
C LEU A 240 11.00 14.35 -2.67
N LEU A 241 11.18 14.18 -3.98
CA LEU A 241 11.84 12.99 -4.53
C LEU A 241 13.33 12.96 -4.18
N ASP A 242 14.02 14.11 -4.17
CA ASP A 242 15.40 14.21 -3.69
C ASP A 242 15.51 13.80 -2.22
N LYS A 243 14.54 14.19 -1.36
CA LYS A 243 14.47 13.71 0.03
C LYS A 243 14.26 12.21 0.12
N ALA A 244 13.40 11.63 -0.72
CA ALA A 244 13.18 10.18 -0.77
C ALA A 244 14.47 9.43 -1.13
N LEU A 245 15.21 9.92 -2.14
CA LEU A 245 16.49 9.38 -2.58
C LEU A 245 17.61 9.52 -1.54
N ALA A 246 17.54 10.55 -0.69
CA ALA A 246 18.51 10.78 0.38
C ALA A 246 18.31 9.92 1.64
N VAL A 247 17.18 9.21 1.77
CA VAL A 247 16.94 8.28 2.88
C VAL A 247 17.98 7.15 2.85
N ASP A 248 18.68 6.92 3.95
CA ASP A 248 19.58 5.76 4.08
C ASP A 248 18.75 4.47 4.32
N PRO A 249 18.69 3.52 3.37
CA PRO A 249 17.90 2.30 3.51
C PRO A 249 18.43 1.38 4.63
N ASP A 250 19.68 1.55 5.08
CA ASP A 250 20.29 0.74 6.13
C ASP A 250 20.03 1.25 7.55
N CYS A 251 19.49 2.47 7.68
CA CYS A 251 19.25 3.09 8.98
C CYS A 251 18.19 2.34 9.81
N VAL A 252 17.15 1.82 9.15
CA VAL A 252 16.10 1.00 9.77
C VAL A 252 15.86 -0.22 8.90
N LEU A 253 16.46 -1.34 9.30
CA LEU A 253 16.47 -2.56 8.49
C LEU A 253 15.06 -3.10 8.18
N GLU A 254 14.08 -2.89 9.05
CA GLU A 254 12.69 -3.27 8.80
C GLU A 254 12.09 -2.58 7.57
N TRP A 255 12.59 -1.40 7.19
CA TRP A 255 12.09 -0.64 6.05
C TRP A 255 13.02 -0.71 4.85
N ARG A 256 14.11 -1.49 4.91
CA ARG A 256 15.16 -1.48 3.89
C ARG A 256 14.61 -1.76 2.49
N LEU A 257 13.92 -2.89 2.31
CA LEU A 257 13.34 -3.24 1.02
C LEU A 257 12.34 -2.19 0.54
N ALA A 258 11.46 -1.72 1.45
CA ALA A 258 10.46 -0.71 1.13
C ALA A 258 11.10 0.62 0.70
N ASN A 259 12.17 1.04 1.36
CA ASN A 259 12.93 2.23 1.01
C ASN A 259 13.62 2.08 -0.35
N ILE A 260 14.27 0.94 -0.62
CA ILE A 260 14.88 0.67 -1.92
C ILE A 260 13.84 0.73 -3.05
N LEU A 261 12.67 0.10 -2.86
CA LEU A 261 11.58 0.13 -3.83
C LEU A 261 11.01 1.55 -4.03
N ALA A 262 10.82 2.30 -2.95
CA ALA A 262 10.36 3.68 -3.02
C ALA A 262 11.39 4.59 -3.71
N GLN A 263 12.69 4.38 -3.50
CA GLN A 263 13.77 5.10 -4.17
C GLN A 263 13.81 4.78 -5.67
N LYS A 264 13.65 3.50 -6.04
CA LYS A 264 13.50 3.10 -7.45
C LYS A 264 12.31 3.81 -8.11
N LYS A 265 11.17 3.95 -7.39
CA LYS A 265 10.00 4.70 -7.90
C LYS A 265 10.27 6.20 -7.96
N ALA A 266 10.97 6.77 -6.98
CA ALA A 266 11.35 8.18 -6.96
C ALA A 266 12.24 8.54 -8.16
N GLN A 267 13.26 7.73 -8.45
CA GLN A 267 14.11 7.93 -9.62
C GLN A 267 13.30 7.85 -10.91
N TRP A 268 12.45 6.81 -11.05
CA TRP A 268 11.59 6.67 -12.23
C TRP A 268 10.67 7.89 -12.42
N LEU A 269 10.08 8.42 -11.34
CA LEU A 269 9.24 9.62 -11.38
C LEU A 269 10.00 10.88 -11.80
N LEU A 270 11.27 11.03 -11.40
CA LEU A 270 12.13 12.12 -11.85
C LEU A 270 12.43 11.98 -13.35
N ASP A 271 12.77 10.78 -13.80
CA ASP A 271 13.11 10.49 -15.19
C ASP A 271 11.92 10.75 -16.15
N HIS A 272 10.69 10.59 -15.66
CA HIS A 272 9.44 10.78 -16.42
C HIS A 272 8.74 12.09 -16.06
N SER A 273 9.42 13.01 -15.37
CA SER A 273 8.81 14.27 -14.96
C SER A 273 8.28 15.15 -16.11
N PRO A 274 8.85 15.17 -17.34
CA PRO A 274 8.28 15.92 -18.45
C PRO A 274 6.85 15.50 -18.85
N GLU A 275 6.43 14.26 -18.55
CA GLU A 275 5.08 13.77 -18.83
C GLU A 275 4.06 14.18 -17.75
N LEU A 276 4.55 14.53 -16.56
CA LEU A 276 3.72 14.81 -15.38
C LEU A 276 3.37 16.30 -15.22
N PHE A 277 4.13 17.20 -15.87
CA PHE A 277 4.01 18.65 -15.72
C PHE A 277 3.78 19.36 -17.06
N LEU A 278 2.83 20.30 -17.08
CA LEU A 278 2.49 21.11 -18.25
C LEU A 278 3.58 22.14 -18.60
N GLU A 279 4.27 22.66 -17.58
CA GLU A 279 5.39 23.59 -17.72
C GLU A 279 6.62 22.93 -17.09
N TYR A 280 7.50 22.37 -17.92
CA TYR A 280 8.77 21.77 -17.50
C TYR A 280 9.90 22.75 -17.81
N GLU A 281 10.33 23.51 -16.81
CA GLU A 281 11.61 24.23 -16.89
C GLU A 281 12.70 23.31 -16.36
N GLU A 282 13.43 22.70 -17.30
CA GLU A 282 14.68 22.01 -17.00
C GLU A 282 15.61 23.08 -16.41
N THR A 283 15.75 23.10 -15.09
CA THR A 283 16.70 23.99 -14.43
C THR A 283 18.08 23.44 -14.77
N GLU A 284 18.68 23.97 -15.85
CA GLU A 284 20.07 23.70 -16.19
C GLU A 284 20.96 23.96 -14.95
N PRO A 285 21.94 23.08 -14.70
CA PRO A 285 22.84 23.18 -13.55
C PRO A 285 23.74 24.43 -13.56
#